data_AF-A0A3N4ZU88-F1
#
_entry.id   AF-A0A3N4ZU88-F1
#
_cell.length_a   1.000
_cell.length_b   1.000
_cell.length_c   1.000
_cell.angle_alpha   90.00
_cell.angle_beta   90.00
_cell.angle_gamma   90.00
#
_symmetry.space_group_name_H-M   'P 1'
#
loop_
_entity.id
_entity.type
_entity.pdbx_description
1 polymer ?
#
loop_
_entity_poly.entity_id
_entity_poly.type
_entity_poly.pdbx_seq_one_letter_code
_entity_poly.pdbx_strand_id
1 'polypeptide(L)'
;MFPTTAGPRRRLVGIAAISTVAALATAGALATASPSGTGPDGCVPGPGEGEQVCTWSTPGAALWRVPEGVTSATFALRGGSGAGDPYDFRGGYGALVTATVPVTPGDAFGIVVSLGAARRSGGSLAGEGGGALDGTSQGYGGGGLSAVLDGDGGDQLLVAGGGGGQGGGLGGLGGSGGNAGEVAGDGAGAGLARGGTGATAGTDGAGGSSALQSFGDGLCGGALTAGGDGRGGFGGPGGTSDCAGGGGGGAGYRGGGGGGASGPELLQGAGGGAGASYAADGIDATMRTRDDHGGGQVVVRFMVPEDADTQG
;
A
#
# COMPACT_ATOMS: atom_id res chain seq x y z
N MET A 1 -18.35 -46.61 34.92
CA MET A 1 -17.35 -46.85 35.97
C MET A 1 -16.45 -47.98 35.50
N PHE A 2 -15.36 -47.64 34.82
CA PHE A 2 -14.25 -48.54 34.44
C PHE A 2 -12.96 -47.70 34.42
N PRO A 3 -11.80 -48.27 34.80
CA PRO A 3 -10.72 -47.52 35.41
C PRO A 3 -9.67 -47.01 34.41
N THR A 4 -8.99 -45.98 34.91
CA THR A 4 -7.74 -45.33 34.49
C THR A 4 -6.61 -46.31 34.18
N THR A 5 -5.79 -46.02 33.17
CA THR A 5 -4.38 -46.46 33.14
C THR A 5 -3.52 -45.38 32.49
N ALA A 6 -2.86 -44.59 33.34
CA ALA A 6 -1.77 -43.71 32.97
C ALA A 6 -0.48 -44.54 32.86
N GLY A 7 0.31 -44.29 31.82
CA GLY A 7 1.64 -44.87 31.63
C GLY A 7 2.63 -43.80 31.14
N PRO A 8 3.71 -43.51 31.88
CA PRO A 8 4.66 -42.45 31.55
C PRO A 8 5.86 -43.03 30.79
N ARG A 9 6.40 -42.32 29.77
CA ARG A 9 7.81 -42.50 29.36
C ARG A 9 8.43 -41.18 28.90
N ARG A 10 9.20 -40.60 29.82
CA ARG A 10 10.29 -39.66 29.54
C ARG A 10 11.29 -40.32 28.58
N ARG A 11 11.76 -39.57 27.58
CA ARG A 11 13.10 -39.75 27.02
C ARG A 11 13.78 -38.38 26.93
N LEU A 12 14.60 -38.11 27.94
CA LEU A 12 15.77 -37.26 27.80
C LEU A 12 16.76 -37.99 26.89
N VAL A 13 17.21 -37.32 25.83
CA VAL A 13 18.52 -37.58 25.23
C VAL A 13 19.14 -36.21 25.03
N GLY A 14 20.27 -36.00 25.70
CA GLY A 14 21.03 -34.76 25.64
C GLY A 14 22.20 -34.83 24.67
N ILE A 15 22.80 -33.65 24.53
CA ILE A 15 24.21 -33.35 24.29
C ILE A 15 24.77 -33.73 22.90
N ALA A 16 25.07 -32.70 22.12
CA ALA A 16 26.35 -32.59 21.43
C ALA A 16 26.66 -31.10 21.16
N ALA A 17 27.48 -30.51 22.03
CA ALA A 17 28.19 -29.27 21.74
C ALA A 17 29.32 -29.59 20.77
N ILE A 18 29.39 -28.86 19.65
CA ILE A 18 30.58 -28.81 18.80
C ILE A 18 30.93 -27.34 18.64
N SER A 19 31.94 -26.94 19.40
CA SER A 19 32.67 -25.69 19.25
C SER A 19 33.73 -25.88 18.17
N THR A 20 33.60 -25.17 17.05
CA THR A 20 34.70 -24.97 16.11
C THR A 20 34.98 -23.48 16.00
N VAL A 21 36.10 -23.10 16.61
CA VAL A 21 36.77 -21.82 16.41
C VAL A 21 37.43 -21.84 15.03
N ALA A 22 37.02 -20.94 14.15
CA ALA A 22 37.77 -20.59 12.96
C ALA A 22 38.01 -19.07 12.99
N ALA A 23 39.18 -18.70 13.50
CA ALA A 23 39.74 -17.38 13.29
C ALA A 23 40.22 -17.28 11.83
N LEU A 24 39.69 -16.32 11.07
CA LEU A 24 40.26 -15.95 9.78
C LEU A 24 40.33 -14.44 9.60
N ALA A 25 41.44 -14.06 9.01
CA ALA A 25 42.09 -12.77 8.95
C ALA A 25 41.25 -11.59 8.42
N THR A 26 41.62 -10.43 8.98
CA THR A 26 41.38 -9.06 8.53
C THR A 26 41.67 -8.85 7.03
N ALA A 27 40.69 -8.31 6.32
CA ALA A 27 40.91 -7.42 5.19
C ALA A 27 40.07 -6.16 5.46
N GLY A 28 40.74 -5.10 5.92
CA GLY A 28 40.17 -3.77 5.95
C GLY A 28 39.95 -3.30 4.53
N ALA A 29 38.76 -3.56 4.00
CA ALA A 29 38.28 -2.84 2.84
C ALA A 29 38.02 -1.40 3.32
N LEU A 30 38.86 -0.46 2.88
CA LEU A 30 38.46 0.93 2.79
C LEU A 30 37.20 0.94 1.93
N ALA A 31 36.04 1.00 2.58
CA ALA A 31 34.79 1.32 1.93
C ALA A 31 34.97 2.75 1.41
N THR A 32 35.44 2.88 0.17
CA THR A 32 35.16 4.06 -0.62
C THR A 32 33.64 4.16 -0.61
N ALA A 33 33.11 5.07 0.19
CA ALA A 33 31.70 5.45 0.12
C ALA A 33 31.45 5.71 -1.36
N SER A 34 30.68 4.83 -2.00
CA SER A 34 30.23 5.09 -3.34
C SER A 34 29.54 6.45 -3.28
N PRO A 35 29.85 7.39 -4.21
CA PRO A 35 29.11 8.64 -4.26
C PRO A 35 27.64 8.26 -4.30
N SER A 36 26.88 8.78 -3.33
CA SER A 36 25.44 8.58 -3.17
C SER A 36 24.83 8.59 -4.55
N GLY A 37 24.49 7.40 -5.04
CA GLY A 37 24.02 7.22 -6.39
C GLY A 37 22.84 8.14 -6.56
N THR A 38 22.93 9.02 -7.56
CA THR A 38 21.81 9.78 -8.11
C THR A 38 20.74 8.76 -8.48
N GLY A 39 19.85 8.48 -7.53
CA GLY A 39 18.65 7.71 -7.77
C GLY A 39 17.85 8.40 -8.87
N PRO A 40 17.14 7.63 -9.70
CA PRO A 40 16.63 8.10 -11.00
C PRO A 40 15.63 9.28 -10.97
N ASP A 41 15.20 9.76 -9.80
CA ASP A 41 14.35 10.96 -9.64
C ASP A 41 14.88 11.85 -8.51
N GLY A 42 16.16 12.23 -8.58
CA GLY A 42 16.86 13.01 -7.57
C GLY A 42 16.43 14.47 -7.55
N CYS A 43 15.72 14.87 -6.48
CA CYS A 43 15.62 16.27 -6.04
C CYS A 43 17.02 16.81 -5.79
N VAL A 44 17.64 17.43 -6.79
CA VAL A 44 18.83 18.26 -6.60
C VAL A 44 18.31 19.68 -6.55
N PRO A 45 18.37 20.37 -5.38
CA PRO A 45 18.08 21.79 -5.33
C PRO A 45 18.94 22.47 -6.40
N GLY A 46 18.30 23.25 -7.28
CA GLY A 46 19.08 24.08 -8.19
C GLY A 46 19.98 25.01 -7.37
N PRO A 47 21.10 25.50 -7.92
CA PRO A 47 21.96 26.48 -7.24
C PRO A 47 21.30 27.88 -7.14
N GLY A 48 19.97 27.94 -7.12
CA GLY A 48 19.19 29.15 -7.16
C GLY A 48 18.31 29.27 -5.93
N GLU A 49 18.18 30.51 -5.48
CA GLU A 49 17.35 30.91 -4.36
C GLU A 49 15.86 30.85 -4.73
N GLY A 50 14.99 30.86 -3.72
CA GLY A 50 13.55 30.89 -3.91
C GLY A 50 12.88 29.52 -3.82
N GLU A 51 11.69 29.41 -4.42
CA GLU A 51 10.87 28.20 -4.34
C GLU A 51 11.48 27.08 -5.17
N GLN A 52 11.78 25.97 -4.52
CA GLN A 52 12.21 24.74 -5.14
C GLN A 52 11.09 23.70 -5.07
N VAL A 53 10.97 22.89 -6.13
CA VAL A 53 9.95 21.84 -6.24
C VAL A 53 10.59 20.53 -6.66
N CYS A 54 10.39 19.51 -5.85
CA CYS A 54 10.87 18.17 -6.08
C CYS A 54 9.70 17.21 -6.24
N THR A 55 9.73 16.39 -7.29
CA THR A 55 8.62 15.48 -7.63
C THR A 55 9.14 14.07 -7.85
N TRP A 56 8.52 13.12 -7.15
CA TRP A 56 8.70 11.69 -7.34
C TRP A 56 7.40 11.09 -7.85
N SER A 57 7.44 10.50 -9.04
CA SER A 57 6.30 9.80 -9.65
C SER A 57 6.63 8.39 -10.11
N THR A 58 7.92 8.04 -10.14
CA THR A 58 8.34 6.66 -10.41
C THR A 58 8.21 5.84 -9.13
N PRO A 59 7.59 4.66 -9.18
CA PRO A 59 7.49 3.77 -8.04
C PRO A 59 8.86 3.36 -7.52
N GLY A 60 9.00 3.33 -6.20
CA GLY A 60 10.24 2.99 -5.52
C GLY A 60 10.42 3.79 -4.24
N ALA A 61 11.62 3.67 -3.68
CA ALA A 61 12.07 4.46 -2.56
C ALA A 61 13.17 5.43 -3.00
N ALA A 62 13.14 6.63 -2.45
CA ALA A 62 14.18 7.64 -2.59
C ALA A 62 14.47 8.29 -1.24
N LEU A 63 15.59 8.99 -1.13
CA LEU A 63 15.96 9.75 0.05
C LEU A 63 16.01 11.24 -0.32
N TRP A 64 15.30 12.07 0.42
CA TRP A 64 15.41 13.53 0.32
C TRP A 64 16.19 14.05 1.52
N ARG A 65 17.17 14.93 1.28
CA ARG A 65 17.89 15.63 2.34
C ARG A 65 17.48 17.09 2.35
N VAL A 66 17.22 17.62 3.53
CA VAL A 66 16.84 19.02 3.72
C VAL A 66 18.04 19.90 3.37
N PRO A 67 17.91 20.80 2.39
CA PRO A 67 18.99 21.71 2.03
C PRO A 67 19.32 22.69 3.16
N GLU A 68 20.51 23.29 3.09
CA GLU A 68 20.87 24.35 4.03
C GLU A 68 19.88 25.53 3.97
N GLY A 69 19.65 26.16 5.12
CA GLY A 69 18.72 27.28 5.27
C GLY A 69 17.23 26.91 5.22
N VAL A 70 16.86 25.69 4.84
CA VAL A 70 15.47 25.24 4.79
C VAL A 70 15.01 24.79 6.18
N THR A 71 13.98 25.45 6.71
CA THR A 71 13.39 25.15 8.03
C THR A 71 11.94 24.67 7.97
N SER A 72 11.35 24.68 6.77
CA SER A 72 9.99 24.23 6.52
C SER A 72 9.86 23.70 5.10
N ALA A 73 9.11 22.62 4.93
CA ALA A 73 8.79 22.05 3.63
C ALA A 73 7.31 21.65 3.56
N THR A 74 6.69 21.87 2.41
CA THR A 74 5.31 21.45 2.13
C THR A 74 5.34 20.18 1.30
N PHE A 75 4.71 19.15 1.82
CA PHE A 75 4.58 17.84 1.20
C PHE A 75 3.18 17.68 0.63
N ALA A 76 3.08 17.17 -0.60
CA ALA A 76 1.84 16.73 -1.22
C ALA A 76 2.00 15.30 -1.73
N LEU A 77 1.30 14.37 -1.07
CA LEU A 77 1.35 12.94 -1.35
C LEU A 77 0.06 12.51 -2.02
N ARG A 78 0.17 11.73 -3.09
CA ARG A 78 -0.95 11.12 -3.80
C ARG A 78 -0.85 9.62 -3.67
N GLY A 79 -1.85 8.96 -3.09
CA GLY A 79 -1.97 7.49 -3.14
C GLY A 79 -2.50 7.05 -4.50
N GLY A 80 -2.09 5.89 -4.99
CA GLY A 80 -2.53 5.33 -6.26
C GLY A 80 -4.02 4.98 -6.29
N SER A 81 -4.64 5.06 -7.45
CA SER A 81 -6.01 4.59 -7.64
C SER A 81 -6.07 3.08 -7.77
N GLY A 82 -7.18 2.49 -7.34
CA GLY A 82 -7.51 1.11 -7.68
C GLY A 82 -7.83 0.97 -9.16
N ALA A 83 -7.59 -0.22 -9.71
CA ALA A 83 -7.93 -0.52 -11.09
C ALA A 83 -9.43 -0.83 -11.22
N GLY A 84 -9.95 -0.64 -12.42
CA GLY A 84 -11.32 -0.98 -12.79
C GLY A 84 -11.52 -0.90 -14.30
N ASP A 85 -12.70 -1.27 -14.72
CA ASP A 85 -13.14 -1.16 -16.10
C ASP A 85 -13.35 0.33 -16.48
N PRO A 86 -12.90 0.77 -17.67
CA PRO A 86 -13.04 2.17 -18.07
C PRO A 86 -14.50 2.60 -18.36
N TYR A 87 -15.43 1.66 -18.56
CA TYR A 87 -16.76 1.96 -19.11
C TYR A 87 -17.86 2.16 -18.07
N ASP A 88 -18.00 1.28 -17.06
CA ASP A 88 -19.17 1.31 -16.15
C ASP A 88 -18.85 1.43 -14.66
N PHE A 89 -17.76 0.81 -14.18
CA PHE A 89 -17.44 0.76 -12.76
C PHE A 89 -15.94 0.88 -12.57
N ARG A 90 -15.53 1.78 -11.69
CA ARG A 90 -14.13 2.15 -11.51
C ARG A 90 -13.61 1.64 -10.18
N GLY A 91 -12.30 1.41 -10.13
CA GLY A 91 -11.60 1.33 -8.85
C GLY A 91 -11.73 2.66 -8.12
N GLY A 92 -11.58 2.62 -6.81
CA GLY A 92 -11.61 3.80 -5.97
C GLY A 92 -10.41 4.71 -6.21
N TYR A 93 -10.61 5.99 -5.92
CA TYR A 93 -9.56 6.99 -5.96
C TYR A 93 -8.63 6.84 -4.76
N GLY A 94 -7.34 7.13 -4.98
CA GLY A 94 -6.41 7.30 -3.87
C GLY A 94 -6.61 8.64 -3.15
N ALA A 95 -5.94 8.82 -2.02
CA ALA A 95 -5.99 10.05 -1.24
C ALA A 95 -4.98 11.08 -1.74
N LEU A 96 -5.24 12.35 -1.42
CA LEU A 96 -4.29 13.44 -1.43
C LEU A 96 -4.09 13.88 0.02
N VAL A 97 -2.84 13.85 0.47
CA VAL A 97 -2.42 14.36 1.76
C VAL A 97 -1.49 15.54 1.53
N THR A 98 -1.81 16.68 2.13
CA THR A 98 -0.96 17.88 2.09
C THR A 98 -0.65 18.35 3.49
N ALA A 99 0.62 18.58 3.79
CA ALA A 99 1.06 19.05 5.10
C ALA A 99 2.29 19.95 4.95
N THR A 100 2.43 20.91 5.86
CA THR A 100 3.66 21.69 6.03
C THR A 100 4.37 21.19 7.29
N VAL A 101 5.59 20.72 7.12
CA VAL A 101 6.37 20.05 8.16
C VAL A 101 7.58 20.92 8.50
N PRO A 102 7.83 21.22 9.80
CA PRO A 102 9.09 21.83 10.21
C PRO A 102 10.24 20.85 9.98
N VAL A 103 11.35 21.34 9.44
CA VAL A 103 12.51 20.51 9.10
C VAL A 103 13.80 21.17 9.59
N THR A 104 14.85 20.38 9.79
CA THR A 104 16.18 20.90 10.10
C THR A 104 17.12 20.66 8.91
N PRO A 105 17.96 21.63 8.53
CA PRO A 105 19.00 21.41 7.54
C PRO A 105 19.83 20.15 7.82
N GLY A 106 20.00 19.31 6.80
CA GLY A 106 20.71 18.03 6.89
C GLY A 106 19.85 16.84 7.31
N ASP A 107 18.63 17.05 7.81
CA ASP A 107 17.68 15.96 8.06
C ASP A 107 17.44 15.16 6.77
N ALA A 108 17.10 13.88 6.93
CA ALA A 108 16.81 12.99 5.84
C ALA A 108 15.38 12.46 5.96
N PHE A 109 14.68 12.38 4.84
CA PHE A 109 13.32 11.86 4.75
C PHE A 109 13.25 10.78 3.67
N GLY A 110 12.72 9.62 4.03
CA GLY A 110 12.46 8.53 3.11
C GLY A 110 11.19 8.84 2.30
N ILE A 111 11.30 8.83 0.99
CA ILE A 111 10.20 9.06 0.07
C ILE A 111 9.81 7.72 -0.55
N VAL A 112 8.58 7.29 -0.33
CA VAL A 112 8.02 6.07 -0.91
C VAL A 112 6.91 6.45 -1.87
N VAL A 113 7.04 6.02 -3.12
CA VAL A 113 5.99 6.12 -4.13
C VAL A 113 5.61 4.71 -4.55
N SER A 114 4.34 4.35 -4.45
CA SER A 114 3.84 3.09 -4.98
C SER A 114 3.08 3.29 -6.29
N LEU A 115 2.93 2.20 -7.03
CA LEU A 115 2.12 2.16 -8.24
C LEU A 115 0.62 2.37 -7.92
N GLY A 116 -0.11 2.92 -8.90
CA GLY A 116 -1.53 2.61 -9.02
C GLY A 116 -1.68 1.19 -9.57
N ALA A 117 -2.78 0.49 -9.26
CA ALA A 117 -2.92 -0.90 -9.66
C ALA A 117 -2.76 -1.09 -11.17
N ALA A 118 -1.89 -2.01 -11.59
CA ALA A 118 -1.89 -2.51 -12.96
C ALA A 118 -3.22 -3.20 -13.28
N ARG A 119 -3.74 -3.00 -14.51
CA ARG A 119 -4.99 -3.62 -14.94
C ARG A 119 -4.88 -5.16 -14.95
N ARG A 120 -5.91 -5.83 -14.45
CA ARG A 120 -6.25 -7.27 -14.67
C ARG A 120 -5.17 -8.32 -14.37
N SER A 121 -4.23 -8.09 -13.47
CA SER A 121 -3.42 -9.21 -12.94
C SER A 121 -2.95 -8.91 -11.53
N GLY A 122 -3.16 -9.87 -10.63
CA GLY A 122 -2.76 -9.80 -9.23
C GLY A 122 -1.32 -9.32 -9.06
N GLY A 123 -1.17 -8.15 -8.44
CA GLY A 123 0.11 -7.57 -8.08
C GLY A 123 0.52 -8.02 -6.68
N SER A 124 1.75 -8.51 -6.55
CA SER A 124 2.36 -9.01 -5.31
C SER A 124 3.37 -8.03 -4.69
N LEU A 125 3.37 -6.76 -5.14
CA LEU A 125 4.22 -5.72 -4.57
C LEU A 125 3.50 -4.98 -3.45
N ALA A 126 4.26 -4.51 -2.46
CA ALA A 126 3.70 -3.83 -1.28
C ALA A 126 2.78 -2.69 -1.72
N GLY A 127 1.51 -2.80 -1.33
CA GLY A 127 0.48 -1.83 -1.64
C GLY A 127 -0.39 -2.13 -2.86
N GLU A 128 -0.13 -3.18 -3.61
CA GLU A 128 -1.08 -3.69 -4.60
C GLU A 128 -2.01 -4.68 -3.90
N GLY A 129 -3.24 -4.28 -3.58
CA GLY A 129 -4.25 -5.26 -3.17
C GLY A 129 -4.47 -6.20 -4.34
N GLY A 130 -4.11 -7.47 -4.21
CA GLY A 130 -4.20 -8.39 -5.34
C GLY A 130 -5.65 -8.59 -5.82
N GLY A 131 -5.81 -8.63 -7.14
CA GLY A 131 -7.00 -9.19 -7.78
C GLY A 131 -6.93 -10.72 -7.84
N ALA A 132 -8.03 -11.35 -8.26
CA ALA A 132 -8.09 -12.80 -8.48
C ALA A 132 -6.97 -13.31 -9.39
N LEU A 133 -6.32 -14.42 -9.00
CA LEU A 133 -5.11 -14.93 -9.64
C LEU A 133 -5.32 -15.74 -10.94
N ASP A 134 -6.55 -16.04 -11.37
CA ASP A 134 -6.78 -16.77 -12.64
C ASP A 134 -8.24 -16.61 -13.13
N GLY A 135 -8.46 -16.69 -14.46
CA GLY A 135 -9.78 -16.71 -15.11
C GLY A 135 -10.18 -15.48 -15.95
N THR A 136 -11.28 -15.60 -16.71
CA THR A 136 -11.79 -14.55 -17.61
C THR A 136 -12.54 -13.41 -16.91
N SER A 137 -12.87 -13.60 -15.63
CA SER A 137 -13.75 -12.73 -14.82
C SER A 137 -13.05 -12.26 -13.54
N GLN A 138 -11.77 -11.90 -13.66
CA GLN A 138 -10.93 -11.47 -12.53
C GLN A 138 -11.37 -10.12 -11.96
N GLY A 139 -11.25 -9.99 -10.63
CA GLY A 139 -11.31 -8.69 -9.96
C GLY A 139 -10.04 -7.87 -10.20
N TYR A 140 -10.16 -6.57 -10.01
CA TYR A 140 -9.10 -5.60 -10.25
C TYR A 140 -8.31 -5.34 -8.97
N GLY A 141 -7.02 -4.98 -9.11
CA GLY A 141 -6.17 -4.67 -7.98
C GLY A 141 -6.46 -3.33 -7.32
N GLY A 142 -6.14 -3.21 -6.03
CA GLY A 142 -6.15 -1.95 -5.28
C GLY A 142 -4.89 -1.11 -5.50
N GLY A 143 -5.00 0.20 -5.35
CA GLY A 143 -3.90 1.15 -5.52
C GLY A 143 -2.95 1.20 -4.33
N GLY A 144 -1.67 1.50 -4.63
CA GLY A 144 -0.61 1.63 -3.64
C GLY A 144 -0.63 2.96 -2.89
N LEU A 145 0.14 3.03 -1.81
CA LEU A 145 0.28 4.23 -0.99
C LEU A 145 1.46 5.09 -1.47
N SER A 146 1.44 6.37 -1.12
CA SER A 146 2.66 7.18 -1.09
C SER A 146 2.94 7.61 0.34
N ALA A 147 4.20 7.63 0.75
CA ALA A 147 4.58 7.97 2.12
C ALA A 147 5.84 8.84 2.20
N VAL A 148 5.91 9.59 3.29
CA VAL A 148 7.12 10.25 3.80
C VAL A 148 7.45 9.62 5.13
N LEU A 149 8.70 9.17 5.27
CA LEU A 149 9.25 8.51 6.44
C LEU A 149 10.28 9.43 7.10
N ASP A 150 10.37 9.38 8.42
CA ASP A 150 11.49 9.98 9.14
C ASP A 150 12.78 9.18 8.87
N GLY A 151 13.86 9.83 8.45
CA GLY A 151 15.12 9.18 8.12
C GLY A 151 15.05 8.24 6.90
N ASP A 152 16.05 7.35 6.78
CA ASP A 152 16.16 6.36 5.70
C ASP A 152 15.37 5.08 6.04
N GLY A 153 14.05 5.21 6.13
CA GLY A 153 13.13 4.10 6.42
C GLY A 153 12.65 4.00 7.88
N GLY A 154 12.67 5.10 8.62
CA GLY A 154 12.10 5.17 9.97
C GLY A 154 10.57 5.27 9.97
N ASP A 155 10.02 5.89 11.01
CA ASP A 155 8.57 5.93 11.24
C ASP A 155 7.84 6.70 10.14
N GLN A 156 6.60 6.27 9.84
CA GLN A 156 5.75 6.94 8.87
C GLN A 156 5.34 8.32 9.42
N LEU A 157 5.65 9.39 8.70
CA LEU A 157 5.24 10.76 9.04
C LEU A 157 3.96 11.15 8.33
N LEU A 158 3.86 10.84 7.03
CA LEU A 158 2.71 11.12 6.19
C LEU A 158 2.45 9.91 5.29
N VAL A 159 1.18 9.53 5.15
CA VAL A 159 0.75 8.45 4.25
C VAL A 159 -0.51 8.88 3.51
N ALA A 160 -0.44 8.88 2.18
CA ALA A 160 -1.62 8.96 1.33
C ALA A 160 -2.06 7.56 0.93
N GLY A 161 -3.21 7.12 1.44
CA GLY A 161 -3.79 5.81 1.14
C GLY A 161 -4.19 5.66 -0.33
N GLY A 162 -4.13 4.44 -0.84
CA GLY A 162 -4.58 4.05 -2.17
C GLY A 162 -6.03 3.55 -2.19
N GLY A 163 -6.68 3.69 -3.34
CA GLY A 163 -8.06 3.29 -3.56
C GLY A 163 -8.24 1.78 -3.68
N GLY A 164 -9.41 1.24 -3.35
CA GLY A 164 -9.76 -0.17 -3.57
C GLY A 164 -9.96 -0.50 -5.05
N GLY A 165 -9.71 -1.74 -5.44
CA GLY A 165 -9.96 -2.26 -6.78
C GLY A 165 -11.43 -2.61 -6.99
N GLN A 166 -11.88 -2.51 -8.24
CA GLN A 166 -13.21 -2.97 -8.64
C GLN A 166 -13.31 -4.51 -8.58
N GLY A 167 -14.48 -5.04 -8.25
CA GLY A 167 -14.79 -6.46 -8.47
C GLY A 167 -14.83 -6.83 -9.95
N GLY A 168 -14.66 -8.11 -10.26
CA GLY A 168 -14.74 -8.66 -11.60
C GLY A 168 -16.18 -8.89 -12.04
N GLY A 169 -16.39 -9.15 -13.32
CA GLY A 169 -17.69 -9.60 -13.82
C GLY A 169 -17.83 -9.49 -15.33
N LEU A 170 -18.78 -10.24 -15.89
CA LEU A 170 -19.09 -10.13 -17.32
C LEU A 170 -19.56 -8.71 -17.64
N GLY A 171 -18.98 -8.11 -18.67
CA GLY A 171 -19.31 -6.74 -19.08
C GLY A 171 -18.91 -5.65 -18.08
N GLY A 172 -18.04 -5.94 -17.10
CA GLY A 172 -17.54 -4.93 -16.16
C GLY A 172 -18.51 -4.59 -15.02
N LEU A 173 -19.55 -5.39 -14.79
CA LEU A 173 -20.60 -5.13 -13.78
C LEU A 173 -20.20 -5.39 -12.31
N GLY A 174 -18.91 -5.55 -12.02
CA GLY A 174 -18.43 -5.77 -10.65
C GLY A 174 -18.52 -4.50 -9.80
N GLY A 175 -18.61 -4.68 -8.48
CA GLY A 175 -18.77 -3.59 -7.52
C GLY A 175 -17.57 -2.64 -7.54
N SER A 176 -17.82 -1.33 -7.44
CA SER A 176 -16.78 -0.31 -7.39
C SER A 176 -15.89 -0.45 -6.17
N GLY A 177 -14.62 -0.07 -6.31
CA GLY A 177 -13.68 -0.03 -5.18
C GLY A 177 -13.94 1.17 -4.25
N GLY A 178 -13.51 1.05 -3.00
CA GLY A 178 -13.62 2.11 -2.00
C GLY A 178 -12.62 3.23 -2.23
N ASN A 179 -13.01 4.47 -1.95
CA ASN A 179 -12.16 5.65 -2.07
C ASN A 179 -11.30 5.84 -0.82
N ALA A 180 -10.01 6.16 -0.99
CA ALA A 180 -9.13 6.45 0.13
C ALA A 180 -9.38 7.84 0.72
N GLY A 181 -9.06 7.97 2.00
CA GLY A 181 -9.22 9.17 2.81
C GLY A 181 -8.69 8.91 4.22
N GLU A 182 -9.00 9.81 5.15
CA GLU A 182 -8.72 9.61 6.58
C GLU A 182 -9.53 8.42 7.12
N VAL A 183 -10.83 8.43 6.83
CA VAL A 183 -11.70 7.24 6.90
C VAL A 183 -11.84 6.73 5.47
N ALA A 184 -11.25 5.58 5.18
CA ALA A 184 -11.36 5.01 3.85
C ALA A 184 -12.78 4.46 3.60
N GLY A 185 -13.23 4.59 2.36
CA GLY A 185 -14.51 4.05 1.92
C GLY A 185 -14.48 2.53 1.75
N ASP A 186 -15.63 1.92 1.98
CA ASP A 186 -15.89 0.52 1.67
C ASP A 186 -15.98 0.30 0.16
N GLY A 187 -15.66 -0.92 -0.28
CA GLY A 187 -15.99 -1.38 -1.62
C GLY A 187 -17.48 -1.67 -1.74
N ALA A 188 -18.05 -1.43 -2.92
CA ALA A 188 -19.45 -1.74 -3.19
C ALA A 188 -19.64 -3.25 -3.34
N GLY A 189 -20.76 -3.77 -2.80
CA GLY A 189 -21.24 -5.11 -3.10
C GLY A 189 -21.68 -5.24 -4.56
N ALA A 190 -21.72 -6.46 -5.06
CA ALA A 190 -22.27 -6.77 -6.38
C ALA A 190 -22.99 -8.12 -6.35
N GLY A 191 -24.23 -8.14 -6.84
CA GLY A 191 -25.14 -9.27 -6.63
C GLY A 191 -25.27 -9.62 -5.14
N LEU A 192 -24.83 -10.82 -4.78
CA LEU A 192 -24.85 -11.32 -3.39
C LEU A 192 -23.47 -11.22 -2.70
N ALA A 193 -22.42 -10.79 -3.41
CA ALA A 193 -21.11 -10.59 -2.83
C ALA A 193 -21.04 -9.24 -2.11
N ARG A 194 -20.41 -9.22 -0.93
CA ARG A 194 -20.18 -7.99 -0.16
C ARG A 194 -18.77 -7.46 -0.43
N GLY A 195 -18.66 -6.14 -0.56
CA GLY A 195 -17.37 -5.48 -0.70
C GLY A 195 -16.55 -5.54 0.57
N GLY A 196 -15.23 -5.33 0.44
CA GLY A 196 -14.34 -5.20 1.58
C GLY A 196 -14.51 -3.84 2.24
N THR A 197 -14.25 -3.75 3.54
CA THR A 197 -14.38 -2.47 4.25
C THR A 197 -13.13 -1.61 4.05
N GLY A 198 -13.31 -0.29 4.10
CA GLY A 198 -12.20 0.64 4.21
C GLY A 198 -11.47 0.50 5.54
N ALA A 199 -10.21 0.92 5.57
CA ALA A 199 -9.45 1.03 6.80
C ALA A 199 -9.66 2.39 7.49
N THR A 200 -9.28 2.45 8.76
CA THR A 200 -9.16 3.70 9.54
C THR A 200 -7.73 3.85 10.05
N ALA A 201 -7.39 4.96 10.69
CA ALA A 201 -6.10 5.12 11.36
C ALA A 201 -5.84 4.05 12.44
N GLY A 202 -6.90 3.48 13.06
CA GLY A 202 -6.77 2.51 14.15
C GLY A 202 -7.06 1.06 13.80
N THR A 203 -7.65 0.78 12.62
CA THR A 203 -8.12 -0.57 12.26
C THR A 203 -7.94 -0.84 10.77
N ASP A 204 -7.46 -2.04 10.43
CA ASP A 204 -7.48 -2.53 9.05
C ASP A 204 -8.90 -2.72 8.53
N GLY A 205 -9.05 -2.62 7.21
CA GLY A 205 -10.29 -2.99 6.54
C GLY A 205 -10.47 -4.51 6.56
N ALA A 206 -11.67 -4.96 6.94
CA ALA A 206 -12.06 -6.35 6.89
C ALA A 206 -12.33 -6.78 5.45
N GLY A 207 -11.95 -8.03 5.11
CA GLY A 207 -12.36 -8.65 3.86
C GLY A 207 -13.89 -8.71 3.75
N GLY A 208 -14.39 -8.65 2.52
CA GLY A 208 -15.80 -8.81 2.20
C GLY A 208 -16.29 -10.23 2.49
N SER A 209 -17.46 -10.57 1.97
CA SER A 209 -17.98 -11.94 2.03
C SER A 209 -18.42 -12.36 0.64
N SER A 210 -18.00 -13.55 0.22
CA SER A 210 -18.50 -14.14 -1.02
C SER A 210 -19.99 -14.43 -0.92
N ALA A 211 -20.70 -14.31 -2.05
CA ALA A 211 -22.03 -14.88 -2.18
C ALA A 211 -21.93 -16.41 -1.97
N LEU A 212 -22.74 -16.97 -1.07
CA LEU A 212 -22.64 -18.34 -0.57
C LEU A 212 -22.59 -19.44 -1.66
N GLN A 213 -21.76 -20.43 -1.32
CA GLN A 213 -21.77 -21.87 -1.59
C GLN A 213 -22.13 -22.36 -2.99
N SER A 214 -21.10 -22.86 -3.66
CA SER A 214 -21.19 -23.95 -4.62
C SER A 214 -22.36 -24.88 -4.33
N PHE A 215 -23.21 -25.06 -5.33
CA PHE A 215 -23.63 -26.41 -5.66
C PHE A 215 -22.35 -27.24 -5.85
N GLY A 216 -21.99 -28.08 -4.87
CA GLY A 216 -21.07 -29.21 -5.06
C GLY A 216 -19.55 -29.00 -4.92
N ASP A 217 -18.96 -27.93 -5.46
CA ASP A 217 -17.54 -28.03 -5.89
C ASP A 217 -16.51 -27.21 -5.10
N GLY A 218 -16.94 -26.22 -4.29
CA GLY A 218 -16.02 -25.36 -3.51
C GLY A 218 -15.14 -24.39 -4.32
N LEU A 219 -15.43 -24.14 -5.60
CA LEU A 219 -14.50 -23.45 -6.52
C LEU A 219 -14.59 -21.91 -6.54
N CYS A 220 -15.75 -21.31 -6.21
CA CYS A 220 -15.92 -19.84 -6.16
C CYS A 220 -15.89 -19.35 -4.71
N GLY A 221 -14.74 -19.43 -4.04
CA GLY A 221 -14.61 -18.98 -2.67
C GLY A 221 -13.21 -19.24 -2.12
N GLY A 222 -12.38 -18.20 -2.11
CA GLY A 222 -11.09 -18.22 -1.40
C GLY A 222 -11.04 -17.20 -0.28
N ALA A 223 -9.99 -17.30 0.53
CA ALA A 223 -9.78 -16.44 1.68
C ALA A 223 -9.76 -14.97 1.28
N LEU A 224 -10.70 -14.22 1.82
CA LEU A 224 -10.77 -12.77 1.76
C LEU A 224 -9.83 -12.29 2.87
N THR A 225 -8.85 -11.47 2.53
CA THR A 225 -7.90 -11.00 3.54
C THR A 225 -8.21 -9.57 3.92
N ALA A 226 -8.12 -9.31 5.22
CA ALA A 226 -8.01 -7.96 5.72
C ALA A 226 -6.74 -7.32 5.15
N GLY A 227 -6.72 -5.99 5.10
CA GLY A 227 -5.46 -5.28 4.92
C GLY A 227 -4.53 -5.43 6.12
N GLY A 228 -3.36 -4.82 6.02
CA GLY A 228 -2.41 -4.70 7.12
C GLY A 228 -1.61 -3.42 7.00
N ASP A 229 -0.66 -3.23 7.91
CA ASP A 229 0.19 -2.03 7.93
C ASP A 229 0.93 -1.89 6.58
N GLY A 230 0.71 -0.77 5.90
CA GLY A 230 1.32 -0.49 4.60
C GLY A 230 0.81 -1.32 3.42
N ARG A 231 -0.19 -2.21 3.58
CA ARG A 231 -0.61 -3.16 2.54
C ARG A 231 -2.11 -3.38 2.49
N GLY A 232 -2.72 -3.29 1.30
CA GLY A 232 -4.12 -3.66 1.10
C GLY A 232 -4.36 -5.17 1.21
N GLY A 233 -5.60 -5.56 1.50
CA GLY A 233 -6.05 -6.95 1.52
C GLY A 233 -6.23 -7.50 0.10
N PHE A 234 -6.02 -8.80 -0.06
CA PHE A 234 -6.32 -9.52 -1.30
C PHE A 234 -7.83 -9.75 -1.46
N GLY A 235 -8.34 -9.47 -2.67
CA GLY A 235 -9.71 -9.81 -3.08
C GLY A 235 -9.91 -11.32 -3.19
N GLY A 236 -11.17 -11.77 -3.10
CA GLY A 236 -11.50 -13.19 -3.24
C GLY A 236 -11.13 -13.70 -4.64
N PRO A 237 -10.48 -14.89 -4.77
CA PRO A 237 -10.11 -15.43 -6.07
C PRO A 237 -11.35 -15.74 -6.91
N GLY A 238 -11.28 -15.41 -8.20
CA GLY A 238 -12.12 -16.00 -9.24
C GLY A 238 -11.50 -17.34 -9.61
N GLY A 239 -12.30 -18.40 -9.64
CA GLY A 239 -11.82 -19.77 -9.73
C GLY A 239 -11.81 -20.40 -11.13
N THR A 240 -12.67 -19.98 -12.04
CA THR A 240 -12.90 -20.62 -13.37
C THR A 240 -13.62 -19.64 -14.32
N SER A 241 -13.99 -20.05 -15.55
CA SER A 241 -14.84 -19.26 -16.48
C SER A 241 -16.15 -18.76 -15.88
N ASP A 242 -16.53 -19.31 -14.72
CA ASP A 242 -17.84 -19.26 -14.13
C ASP A 242 -17.85 -18.53 -12.77
N CYS A 243 -16.73 -17.98 -12.32
CA CYS A 243 -16.66 -17.21 -11.07
C CYS A 243 -16.17 -15.78 -11.34
N ALA A 244 -16.79 -14.79 -10.69
CA ALA A 244 -16.28 -13.42 -10.70
C ALA A 244 -15.45 -13.13 -9.44
N GLY A 245 -14.19 -12.76 -9.63
CA GLY A 245 -13.27 -12.44 -8.54
C GLY A 245 -13.60 -11.10 -7.86
N GLY A 246 -13.30 -10.98 -6.58
CA GLY A 246 -13.44 -9.71 -5.86
C GLY A 246 -12.28 -8.76 -6.10
N GLY A 247 -12.51 -7.47 -5.90
CA GLY A 247 -11.49 -6.43 -6.04
C GLY A 247 -10.49 -6.43 -4.87
N GLY A 248 -9.24 -6.08 -5.12
CA GLY A 248 -8.22 -5.93 -4.08
C GLY A 248 -8.43 -4.69 -3.22
N GLY A 249 -8.04 -4.74 -1.95
CA GLY A 249 -8.07 -3.59 -1.05
C GLY A 249 -6.95 -2.58 -1.34
N GLY A 250 -7.18 -1.30 -1.06
CA GLY A 250 -6.16 -0.26 -1.21
C GLY A 250 -5.11 -0.29 -0.10
N ALA A 251 -3.87 0.07 -0.42
CA ALA A 251 -2.82 0.25 0.58
C ALA A 251 -3.04 1.51 1.40
N GLY A 252 -2.47 1.58 2.59
CA GLY A 252 -2.48 2.79 3.40
C GLY A 252 -1.64 2.61 4.64
N TYR A 253 -1.77 3.55 5.57
CA TYR A 253 -1.24 3.37 6.93
C TYR A 253 -1.78 2.06 7.50
N ARG A 254 -3.10 1.89 7.37
CA ARG A 254 -3.81 0.61 7.45
C ARG A 254 -4.40 0.28 6.10
N GLY A 255 -4.37 -0.99 5.71
CA GLY A 255 -4.88 -1.43 4.42
C GLY A 255 -6.37 -1.72 4.42
N GLY A 256 -7.04 -1.43 3.32
CA GLY A 256 -8.44 -1.82 3.10
C GLY A 256 -8.59 -3.32 2.86
N GLY A 257 -9.77 -3.88 3.13
CA GLY A 257 -10.02 -5.30 2.91
C GLY A 257 -10.37 -5.63 1.46
N GLY A 258 -10.10 -6.85 1.01
CA GLY A 258 -10.49 -7.31 -0.33
C GLY A 258 -11.99 -7.61 -0.47
N GLY A 259 -12.55 -7.43 -1.67
CA GLY A 259 -13.96 -7.69 -1.97
C GLY A 259 -14.31 -9.17 -2.13
N GLY A 260 -15.57 -9.52 -1.86
CA GLY A 260 -16.12 -10.86 -2.04
C GLY A 260 -16.20 -11.32 -3.50
N ALA A 261 -16.04 -12.62 -3.74
CA ALA A 261 -16.29 -13.23 -5.04
C ALA A 261 -17.77 -13.66 -5.18
N SER A 262 -18.23 -13.89 -6.41
CA SER A 262 -19.52 -14.53 -6.66
C SER A 262 -19.43 -15.68 -7.66
N GLY A 263 -20.43 -16.56 -7.60
CA GLY A 263 -20.56 -17.73 -8.46
C GLY A 263 -21.26 -17.46 -9.81
N PRO A 264 -21.52 -18.54 -10.58
CA PRO A 264 -21.94 -18.48 -11.99
C PRO A 264 -23.28 -17.82 -12.27
N GLU A 265 -24.16 -17.75 -11.27
CA GLU A 265 -25.52 -17.23 -11.49
C GLU A 265 -25.54 -15.70 -11.62
N LEU A 266 -24.56 -15.02 -11.00
CA LEU A 266 -24.51 -13.56 -10.95
C LEU A 266 -23.29 -12.97 -11.66
N LEU A 267 -22.17 -13.70 -11.69
CA LEU A 267 -20.92 -13.31 -12.38
C LEU A 267 -20.50 -11.87 -12.08
N GLN A 268 -20.65 -11.45 -10.82
CA GLN A 268 -20.37 -10.10 -10.31
C GLN A 268 -19.62 -10.16 -8.98
N GLY A 269 -18.33 -9.87 -8.98
CA GLY A 269 -17.53 -9.74 -7.78
C GLY A 269 -17.72 -8.38 -7.14
N ALA A 270 -17.55 -8.29 -5.83
CA ALA A 270 -17.62 -7.04 -5.09
C ALA A 270 -16.27 -6.30 -5.10
N GLY A 271 -16.30 -4.99 -4.90
CA GLY A 271 -15.10 -4.16 -4.82
C GLY A 271 -14.34 -4.31 -3.49
N GLY A 272 -13.05 -4.01 -3.51
CA GLY A 272 -12.23 -3.91 -2.29
C GLY A 272 -12.39 -2.54 -1.61
N GLY A 273 -12.18 -2.49 -0.30
CA GLY A 273 -12.14 -1.25 0.46
C GLY A 273 -10.80 -0.51 0.29
N ALA A 274 -10.77 0.79 0.56
CA ALA A 274 -9.56 1.60 0.44
C ALA A 274 -8.66 1.53 1.69
N GLY A 275 -7.40 1.92 1.54
CA GLY A 275 -6.49 2.10 2.67
C GLY A 275 -6.59 3.49 3.29
N ALA A 276 -6.28 3.57 4.59
CA ALA A 276 -6.35 4.78 5.38
C ALA A 276 -5.14 5.69 5.13
N SER A 277 -5.38 6.99 5.12
CA SER A 277 -4.33 8.01 5.17
C SER A 277 -3.91 8.29 6.61
N TYR A 278 -2.72 8.85 6.80
CA TYR A 278 -2.17 9.11 8.12
C TYR A 278 -1.24 10.33 8.10
N ALA A 279 -1.20 11.03 9.23
CA ALA A 279 -0.20 12.02 9.57
C ALA A 279 0.21 11.79 11.02
N ALA A 280 1.51 11.89 11.30
CA ALA A 280 2.03 11.76 12.65
C ALA A 280 1.52 12.88 13.57
N ASP A 281 1.45 12.57 14.86
CA ASP A 281 1.04 13.51 15.89
C ASP A 281 1.86 14.81 15.81
N GLY A 282 1.17 15.95 15.87
CA GLY A 282 1.79 17.27 15.78
C GLY A 282 1.99 17.80 14.35
N ILE A 283 1.68 17.02 13.32
CA ILE A 283 1.64 17.50 11.93
C ILE A 283 0.20 17.88 11.56
N ASP A 284 -0.01 19.14 11.19
CA ASP A 284 -1.29 19.59 10.62
C ASP A 284 -1.36 19.22 9.14
N ALA A 285 -2.20 18.23 8.82
CA ALA A 285 -2.35 17.68 7.48
C ALA A 285 -3.80 17.76 7.02
N THR A 286 -3.99 18.19 5.77
CA THR A 286 -5.28 18.05 5.07
C THR A 286 -5.29 16.75 4.29
N MET A 287 -6.26 15.89 4.56
CA MET A 287 -6.44 14.61 3.87
C MET A 287 -7.78 14.61 3.14
N ARG A 288 -7.78 14.27 1.85
CA ARG A 288 -9.02 14.14 1.07
C ARG A 288 -8.89 13.06 0.02
N THR A 289 -10.01 12.50 -0.41
CA THR A 289 -10.06 11.70 -1.62
C THR A 289 -9.70 12.56 -2.84
N ARG A 290 -8.98 11.97 -3.81
CA ARG A 290 -8.73 12.62 -5.09
C ARG A 290 -9.93 12.50 -6.02
N ASP A 291 -10.07 13.48 -6.90
CA ASP A 291 -11.06 13.49 -7.97
C ASP A 291 -10.48 12.95 -9.29
N ASP A 292 -9.22 12.49 -9.28
CA ASP A 292 -8.48 11.99 -10.44
C ASP A 292 -7.93 10.57 -10.26
N HIS A 293 -7.94 9.79 -11.35
CA HIS A 293 -7.24 8.51 -11.39
C HIS A 293 -5.76 8.72 -11.70
N GLY A 294 -4.88 7.97 -11.04
CA GLY A 294 -3.46 8.01 -11.35
C GLY A 294 -2.62 7.16 -10.41
N GLY A 295 -1.32 7.11 -10.70
CA GLY A 295 -0.33 6.49 -9.83
C GLY A 295 -0.08 7.29 -8.55
N GLY A 296 0.82 6.78 -7.72
CA GLY A 296 1.35 7.50 -6.59
C GLY A 296 2.24 8.66 -7.03
N GLN A 297 2.34 9.69 -6.18
CA GLN A 297 3.25 10.80 -6.37
C GLN A 297 3.59 11.41 -5.01
N VAL A 298 4.81 11.89 -4.84
CA VAL A 298 5.17 12.79 -3.76
C VAL A 298 5.75 14.07 -4.36
N VAL A 299 5.27 15.22 -3.89
CA VAL A 299 5.82 16.53 -4.24
C VAL A 299 6.28 17.22 -2.96
N VAL A 300 7.49 17.75 -2.97
CA VAL A 300 8.06 18.53 -1.87
C VAL A 300 8.36 19.94 -2.39
N ARG A 301 7.86 20.94 -1.67
CA ARG A 301 8.07 22.36 -1.97
C ARG A 301 8.73 23.04 -0.79
N PHE A 302 9.76 23.83 -1.02
CA PHE A 302 10.47 24.54 0.02
C PHE A 302 11.09 25.83 -0.51
N MET A 303 11.42 26.75 0.39
CA MET A 303 12.09 28.00 0.06
C MET A 303 13.56 27.89 0.46
N VAL A 304 14.46 28.12 -0.48
CA VAL A 304 15.90 28.30 -0.18
C VAL A 304 16.11 29.80 0.05
N PRO A 305 16.59 30.22 1.25
CA PRO A 305 16.89 31.61 1.52
C PRO A 305 18.02 32.11 0.63
N GLU A 306 18.04 33.42 0.36
CA GLU A 306 19.16 34.08 -0.31
C GLU A 306 20.41 33.94 0.57
N ASP A 307 21.51 33.44 -0.03
CA ASP A 307 22.74 33.20 0.72
C ASP A 307 23.24 34.55 1.24
N ALA A 308 23.17 34.75 2.56
CA ALA A 308 23.58 36.00 3.18
C ALA A 308 25.08 36.33 3.04
N ASP A 309 25.86 35.49 2.35
CA ASP A 309 27.33 35.43 2.40
C ASP A 309 28.07 35.81 1.10
N THR A 310 27.43 36.40 0.09
CA THR A 310 28.15 36.99 -1.08
C THR A 310 28.42 38.49 -1.00
N GLN A 311 28.39 39.09 0.20
CA GLN A 311 28.85 40.48 0.42
C GLN A 311 30.22 40.58 1.13
N GLY A 312 31.15 39.68 0.80
CA GLY A 312 32.56 39.75 1.20
C GLY A 312 33.45 40.49 0.20
#